data_AF-A0A4Q5SWR4-F1
#
_entry.id   AF-A0A4Q5SWR4-F1
#
_cell.length_a   1.000
_cell.length_b   1.000
_cell.length_c   1.000
_cell.angle_alpha   90.00
_cell.angle_beta   90.00
_cell.angle_gamma   90.00
#
_symmetry.space_group_name_H-M   'P 1'
#
loop_
_entity.id
_entity.type
_entity.pdbx_description
1 polymer ?
#
loop_
_entity_poly.entity_id
_entity_poly.type
_entity_poly.pdbx_seq_one_letter_code
_entity_poly.pdbx_strand_id
1 'polypeptide(L)'
;MHFDDRLATVLHHRAAGARAARVQFRQLLDLLGEPWGSADPGLTRAAYRRLDALGPMIPLSQRERIAAECSARIRNPLLLAWFANAEPRLALAAL
;
A
#
# COMPACT_ATOMS: atom_id res chain seq x y z
N MET A 1 -8.21 -14.61 -10.95
CA MET A 1 -8.37 -13.14 -11.01
C MET A 1 -6.98 -12.54 -11.08
N HIS A 2 -6.71 -11.74 -12.10
CA HIS A 2 -5.37 -11.19 -12.33
C HIS A 2 -5.05 -10.09 -11.31
N PHE A 3 -3.76 -9.93 -11.00
CA PHE A 3 -3.28 -8.88 -10.10
C PHE A 3 -3.76 -7.49 -10.54
N ASP A 4 -3.63 -7.20 -11.83
CA ASP A 4 -4.02 -5.92 -12.42
C ASP A 4 -5.53 -5.65 -12.26
N ASP A 5 -6.39 -6.66 -12.39
CA ASP A 5 -7.84 -6.52 -12.17
C ASP A 5 -8.15 -6.09 -10.73
N ARG A 6 -7.48 -6.73 -9.76
CA ARG A 6 -7.65 -6.40 -8.33
C ARG A 6 -7.13 -5.01 -8.04
N LEU A 7 -5.97 -4.66 -8.59
CA LEU A 7 -5.38 -3.34 -8.41
C LEU A 7 -6.23 -2.24 -9.03
N ALA A 8 -6.72 -2.44 -10.26
CA ALA A 8 -7.64 -1.52 -10.92
C ALA A 8 -8.94 -1.34 -10.13
N THR A 9 -9.51 -2.43 -9.59
CA THR A 9 -10.71 -2.39 -8.76
C THR A 9 -10.48 -1.55 -7.49
N VAL A 10 -9.37 -1.79 -6.78
CA VAL A 10 -9.02 -1.03 -5.57
C VAL A 10 -8.79 0.45 -5.88
N LEU A 11 -8.16 0.77 -7.03
CA LEU A 11 -7.91 2.14 -7.45
C LEU A 11 -9.17 2.88 -7.90
N HIS A 12 -10.13 2.17 -8.50
CA HIS A 12 -11.41 2.75 -8.91
C HIS A 12 -12.26 3.19 -7.70
N HIS A 13 -12.17 2.45 -6.59
CA HIS A 13 -12.90 2.78 -5.37
C HIS A 13 -12.32 4.03 -4.68
N ARG A 14 -13.13 5.09 -4.54
CA ARG A 14 -12.74 6.28 -3.77
C ARG A 14 -12.94 6.03 -2.28
N ALA A 15 -11.87 6.16 -1.50
CA ALA A 15 -11.97 6.15 -0.05
C ALA A 15 -12.69 7.42 0.45
N ALA A 16 -13.96 7.29 0.82
CA ALA A 16 -14.71 8.33 1.50
C ALA A 16 -14.52 8.20 3.03
N GLY A 17 -13.74 9.11 3.62
CA GLY A 17 -13.50 9.19 5.05
C GLY A 17 -12.40 8.26 5.60
N ALA A 18 -12.06 8.46 6.88
CA ALA A 18 -10.91 7.83 7.52
C ALA A 18 -10.96 6.30 7.55
N ARG A 19 -12.16 5.70 7.73
CA ARG A 19 -12.32 4.23 7.73
C ARG A 19 -12.01 3.65 6.34
N ALA A 20 -12.58 4.23 5.29
CA ALA A 20 -12.35 3.76 3.93
C ALA A 20 -10.89 3.96 3.51
N ALA A 21 -10.24 5.05 3.97
CA ALA A 21 -8.83 5.30 3.72
C ALA A 21 -7.95 4.19 4.29
N ARG A 22 -8.18 3.78 5.54
CA ARG A 22 -7.46 2.66 6.17
C ARG A 22 -7.64 1.33 5.43
N VAL A 23 -8.86 1.03 5.03
CA VAL A 23 -9.17 -0.20 4.27
C VAL A 23 -8.43 -0.20 2.94
N GLN A 24 -8.50 0.90 2.19
CA GLN A 24 -7.81 1.00 0.91
C GLN A 24 -6.28 0.95 1.06
N PHE A 25 -5.74 1.58 2.10
CA PHE A 25 -4.31 1.54 2.41
C PHE A 25 -3.85 0.10 2.66
N ARG A 26 -4.56 -0.65 3.51
CA ARG A 26 -4.31 -2.08 3.77
C ARG A 26 -4.35 -2.90 2.49
N GLN A 27 -5.40 -2.74 1.68
CA GLN A 27 -5.57 -3.47 0.43
C GLN A 27 -4.40 -3.22 -0.54
N LEU A 28 -3.94 -1.97 -0.63
CA LEU A 28 -2.80 -1.62 -1.47
C LEU A 28 -1.49 -2.23 -0.92
N LEU A 29 -1.28 -2.29 0.39
CA LEU A 29 -0.12 -2.99 0.97
C LEU A 29 -0.15 -4.48 0.69
N ASP A 30 -1.30 -5.14 0.89
CA ASP A 30 -1.45 -6.57 0.63
C ASP A 30 -1.24 -6.89 -0.86
N LEU A 31 -1.66 -6.00 -1.78
CA LEU A 31 -1.41 -6.16 -3.21
C LEU A 31 0.05 -5.87 -3.58
N LEU A 32 0.63 -4.77 -3.13
CA LEU A 32 1.99 -4.36 -3.50
C LEU A 32 3.08 -5.15 -2.75
N GLY A 33 2.72 -5.85 -1.66
CA GLY A 33 3.64 -6.62 -0.83
C GLY A 33 4.19 -7.85 -1.53
N GLU A 34 3.49 -8.42 -2.50
CA GLU A 34 4.01 -9.53 -3.29
C GLU A 34 4.80 -9.03 -4.51
N PRO A 35 5.88 -9.71 -4.92
CA PRO A 35 6.62 -9.38 -6.13
C PRO A 35 5.87 -9.88 -7.38
N TRP A 36 5.48 -8.95 -8.27
CA TRP A 36 4.73 -9.26 -9.49
C TRP A 36 5.58 -9.02 -10.74
N GLY A 37 5.95 -10.10 -11.44
CA GLY A 37 6.82 -10.02 -12.62
C GLY A 37 6.16 -9.45 -13.89
N SER A 38 4.84 -9.38 -13.95
CA SER A 38 4.08 -8.93 -15.14
C SER A 38 3.05 -7.84 -14.84
N ALA A 39 3.16 -7.16 -13.70
CA ALA A 39 2.24 -6.08 -13.34
C ALA A 39 2.36 -4.91 -14.32
N ASP A 40 1.23 -4.31 -14.69
CA ASP A 40 1.24 -3.10 -15.51
C ASP A 40 1.98 -1.96 -14.77
N PRO A 41 3.08 -1.41 -15.32
CA PRO A 41 3.87 -0.39 -14.63
C PRO A 41 3.09 0.90 -14.35
N GLY A 42 2.09 1.22 -15.18
CA GLY A 42 1.20 2.35 -15.01
C GLY A 42 0.27 2.17 -13.80
N LEU A 43 -0.31 0.99 -13.64
CA LEU A 43 -1.13 0.62 -12.48
C LEU A 43 -0.30 0.58 -11.20
N THR A 44 0.89 -0.01 -11.23
CA THR A 44 1.81 0.00 -10.07
C THR A 44 2.14 1.43 -9.64
N ARG A 45 2.47 2.32 -10.59
CA ARG A 45 2.73 3.73 -10.27
C ARG A 45 1.50 4.45 -9.75
N ALA A 46 0.30 4.14 -10.26
CA ALA A 46 -0.94 4.69 -9.72
C ALA A 46 -1.21 4.22 -8.28
N ALA A 47 -0.85 2.97 -7.95
CA ALA A 47 -0.96 2.42 -6.61
C ALA A 47 -0.07 3.14 -5.59
N TYR A 48 1.19 3.37 -5.91
CA TYR A 48 2.09 4.15 -5.04
C TYR A 48 1.59 5.60 -4.86
N ARG A 49 1.16 6.27 -5.93
CA ARG A 49 0.54 7.61 -5.81
C ARG A 49 -0.71 7.60 -4.95
N ARG A 50 -1.46 6.50 -4.96
CA ARG A 50 -2.64 6.36 -4.11
C ARG A 50 -2.25 6.18 -2.64
N LEU A 51 -1.19 5.41 -2.33
CA LEU A 51 -0.65 5.33 -0.98
C LEU A 51 -0.21 6.70 -0.45
N ASP A 52 0.47 7.51 -1.27
CA ASP A 52 0.84 8.90 -0.93
C ASP A 52 -0.40 9.74 -0.58
N ALA A 53 -1.46 9.65 -1.40
CA ALA A 53 -2.70 10.41 -1.17
C ALA A 53 -3.47 9.95 0.08
N LEU A 54 -3.37 8.68 0.47
CA LEU A 54 -4.00 8.14 1.68
C LEU A 54 -3.22 8.47 2.95
N GLY A 55 -1.90 8.65 2.85
CA GLY A 55 -0.99 8.89 3.98
C GLY A 55 -1.47 10.00 4.92
N PRO A 56 -1.71 11.23 4.43
CA PRO A 56 -2.19 12.34 5.25
C PRO A 56 -3.56 12.13 5.89
N MET A 57 -4.39 11.22 5.35
CA MET A 57 -5.73 10.93 5.87
C MET A 57 -5.71 9.96 7.06
N ILE A 58 -4.57 9.30 7.32
CA ILE A 58 -4.43 8.23 8.31
C ILE A 58 -3.31 8.62 9.29
N PRO A 59 -3.61 8.72 10.60
CA PRO A 59 -2.59 8.97 11.61
C PRO A 59 -1.40 8.01 11.48
N LEU A 60 -0.18 8.51 11.70
CA LEU A 60 1.04 7.72 11.52
C LEU A 60 1.00 6.41 12.32
N SER A 61 0.60 6.46 13.58
CA SER A 61 0.47 5.27 14.44
C SER A 61 -0.47 4.20 13.89
N GLN A 62 -1.52 4.60 13.16
CA GLN A 62 -2.41 3.66 12.49
C GLN A 62 -1.78 3.08 11.23
N ARG A 63 -1.01 3.87 10.47
CA ARG A 63 -0.25 3.38 9.31
C ARG A 63 0.82 2.38 9.72
N GLU A 64 1.56 2.67 10.79
CA GLU A 64 2.57 1.76 11.39
C GLU A 64 1.92 0.45 11.81
N ARG A 65 0.79 0.50 12.52
CA ARG A 65 0.05 -0.71 12.90
C ARG A 65 -0.40 -1.53 11.69
N ILE A 66 -0.94 -0.89 10.66
CA ILE A 66 -1.36 -1.58 9.43
C ILE A 66 -0.16 -2.22 8.72
N ALA A 67 0.98 -1.54 8.67
CA ALA A 67 2.22 -2.07 8.10
C ALA A 67 2.71 -3.31 8.88
N ALA A 68 2.74 -3.25 10.21
CA ALA A 68 3.08 -4.37 11.08
C ALA A 68 2.13 -5.56 10.92
N GLU A 69 0.84 -5.32 10.84
CA GLU A 69 -0.15 -6.38 10.58
C GLU A 69 0.01 -7.01 9.16
N CYS A 70 0.73 -6.34 8.24
CA CYS A 70 1.01 -6.80 6.87
C CYS A 70 2.40 -7.43 6.72
N SER A 71 3.32 -7.26 7.68
CA SER A 71 4.77 -7.50 7.47
C SER A 71 5.09 -8.88 6.92
N ALA A 72 4.44 -9.92 7.43
CA ALA A 72 4.59 -11.30 6.97
C ALA A 72 4.29 -11.53 5.47
N ARG A 73 3.56 -10.62 4.81
CA ARG A 73 3.22 -10.66 3.38
C ARG A 73 4.05 -9.69 2.54
N ILE A 74 4.82 -8.79 3.16
CA ILE A 74 5.62 -7.80 2.43
C ILE A 74 6.95 -8.45 2.07
N ARG A 75 7.03 -8.90 0.81
CA ARG A 75 8.22 -9.52 0.20
C ARG A 75 8.81 -8.65 -0.92
N ASN A 76 8.08 -7.60 -1.32
CA ASN A 76 8.50 -6.68 -2.36
C ASN A 76 9.49 -5.62 -1.79
N PRO A 77 10.79 -5.68 -2.17
CA PRO A 77 11.78 -4.73 -1.66
C PRO A 77 11.52 -3.28 -2.11
N LEU A 78 10.82 -3.08 -3.23
CA LEU A 78 10.45 -1.73 -3.69
C LEU A 78 9.44 -1.07 -2.76
N LEU A 79 8.53 -1.84 -2.17
CA LEU A 79 7.57 -1.32 -1.20
C LEU A 79 8.27 -0.89 0.10
N LEU A 80 9.23 -1.69 0.57
CA LEU A 80 10.05 -1.35 1.72
C LEU A 80 10.92 -0.10 1.48
N ALA A 81 11.54 0.00 0.30
CA ALA A 81 12.30 1.19 -0.10
C ALA A 81 11.41 2.44 -0.18
N TRP A 82 10.19 2.30 -0.70
CA TRP A 82 9.21 3.39 -0.72
C TRP A 82 8.85 3.86 0.69
N PHE A 83 8.59 2.93 1.63
CA PHE A 83 8.36 3.30 3.02
C PHE A 83 9.56 4.01 3.65
N ALA A 84 10.78 3.52 3.42
CA ALA A 84 11.99 4.09 3.99
C ALA A 84 12.22 5.54 3.52
N ASN A 85 11.86 5.84 2.27
CA ASN A 85 11.96 7.18 1.71
C ASN A 85 10.87 8.14 2.23
N ALA A 86 9.69 7.63 2.58
CA ALA A 86 8.59 8.43 3.08
C ALA A 86 8.66 8.65 4.60
N GLU A 87 8.76 7.57 5.38
CA GLU A 87 8.80 7.57 6.84
C GLU A 87 9.50 6.29 7.33
N PRO A 88 10.74 6.37 7.86
CA PRO A 88 11.52 5.19 8.26
C PRO A 88 10.81 4.28 9.27
N ARG A 89 9.94 4.82 10.13
CA ARG A 89 9.15 4.02 11.07
C ARG A 89 8.17 3.08 10.38
N LEU A 90 7.63 3.45 9.23
CA LEU A 90 6.77 2.56 8.43
C LEU A 90 7.57 1.41 7.83
N ALA A 91 8.80 1.67 7.38
CA ALA A 91 9.67 0.62 6.88
C ALA A 91 10.01 -0.38 7.98
N LEU A 92 10.39 0.12 9.17
CA LEU A 92 10.64 -0.73 10.34
C LEU A 92 9.44 -1.56 10.76
N ALA A 93 8.23 -0.97 10.74
CA ALA A 93 7.01 -1.69 11.04
C ALA A 93 6.67 -2.77 9.98
N ALA A 94 7.12 -2.61 8.74
CA ALA A 94 6.85 -3.52 7.63
C ALA A 94 7.84 -4.70 7.51
N LEU A 95 8.93 -4.70 8.29
CA LEU A 95 9.89 -5.80 8.41
C LEU A 95 9.39 -6.89 9.36
#